data_AF-A0A7D9IHK2-F1
#
_entry.id   AF-A0A7D9IHK2-F1
#
_cell.length_a   1.000
_cell.length_b   1.000
_cell.length_c   1.000
_cell.angle_alpha   90.00
_cell.angle_beta   90.00
_cell.angle_gamma   90.00
#
_symmetry.space_group_name_H-M   'P 1'
#
loop_
_entity.id
_entity.type
_entity.pdbx_description
1 polymer ?
#
loop_
_entity_poly.entity_id
_entity_poly.type
_entity_poly.pdbx_seq_one_letter_code
_entity_poly.pdbx_strand_id
1 'polypeptide(L)'
;MADLQILQNKVARIILDLDYGSSASSALKKLAWKDLKTRRIVNRLILIYKCKNNLFSYNFEITYHQDMHAYNTRSKCNIRKSAARHKWGHWTTVNFASNDWNELPQEIREAKDLQTFKVYLNSFIDT
;
A
#
# COMPACT_ATOMS: atom_id res chain seq x y z
N MET A 1 15.64 -4.61 0.04
CA MET A 1 14.68 -3.81 -0.79
C MET A 1 15.41 -2.94 -1.79
N ALA A 2 16.51 -2.29 -1.39
CA ALA A 2 17.35 -1.51 -2.29
C ALA A 2 17.80 -2.32 -3.53
N ASP A 3 18.17 -3.58 -3.35
CA ASP A 3 18.67 -4.43 -4.44
C ASP A 3 17.64 -4.65 -5.56
N LEU A 4 16.37 -4.80 -5.21
CA LEU A 4 15.29 -4.99 -6.19
C LEU A 4 14.97 -3.69 -6.93
N GLN A 5 15.08 -2.55 -6.25
CA GLN A 5 14.91 -1.25 -6.89
C GLN A 5 16.07 -0.95 -7.84
N ILE A 6 17.29 -1.29 -7.45
CA ILE A 6 18.48 -1.21 -8.31
C ILE A 6 18.28 -2.08 -9.56
N LEU A 7 17.72 -3.29 -9.42
CA LEU A 7 17.41 -4.15 -10.56
C LEU A 7 16.34 -3.52 -11.48
N GLN A 8 15.24 -2.98 -10.93
CA GLN A 8 14.22 -2.28 -11.72
C GLN A 8 14.85 -1.11 -12.51
N ASN A 9 15.70 -0.33 -11.85
CA ASN A 9 16.40 0.80 -12.47
C ASN A 9 17.30 0.36 -13.63
N LYS A 10 18.06 -0.73 -13.46
CA LYS A 10 18.90 -1.30 -14.52
C LYS A 10 18.05 -1.76 -15.71
N VAL A 11 16.98 -2.50 -15.44
CA VAL A 11 16.06 -2.98 -16.49
C VAL A 11 15.42 -1.82 -17.24
N ALA A 12 14.98 -0.77 -16.53
CA ALA A 12 14.39 0.41 -17.16
C ALA A 12 15.35 1.12 -18.13
N ARG A 13 16.64 1.19 -17.80
CA ARG A 13 17.67 1.74 -18.69
C ARG A 13 17.89 0.88 -19.92
N ILE A 14 17.99 -0.45 -19.74
CA ILE A 14 18.17 -1.40 -20.84
C ILE A 14 17.01 -1.32 -21.85
N ILE A 15 15.76 -1.25 -21.36
CA ILE A 15 14.57 -1.16 -22.23
C ILE A 15 14.57 0.10 -23.09
N LEU A 16 15.07 1.21 -22.54
CA LEU A 16 15.12 2.50 -23.23
C LEU A 16 16.45 2.74 -23.97
N ASP A 17 17.32 1.74 -24.02
CA ASP A 17 18.67 1.83 -24.60
C ASP A 17 19.48 3.03 -24.08
N LEU A 18 19.39 3.27 -22.77
CA LEU A 18 20.09 4.37 -22.11
C LEU A 18 21.45 3.93 -21.58
N ASP A 19 22.45 4.82 -21.68
CA ASP A 19 23.78 4.58 -21.11
C ASP A 19 23.72 4.33 -19.58
N TYR A 20 24.73 3.63 -19.07
CA TYR A 20 24.87 3.30 -17.65
C TYR A 20 24.82 4.53 -16.72
N GLY A 21 25.39 5.66 -17.16
CA GLY A 21 25.38 6.93 -16.41
C GLY A 21 24.03 7.66 -16.42
N SER A 22 23.09 7.25 -17.27
CA SER A 22 21.81 7.93 -17.43
C SER A 22 20.95 7.86 -16.16
N SER A 23 20.15 8.89 -15.91
CA SER A 23 19.28 8.91 -14.72
C SER A 23 18.27 7.76 -14.73
N ALA A 24 18.25 6.96 -13.66
CA ALA A 24 17.25 5.90 -13.49
C ALA A 24 15.84 6.49 -13.31
N SER A 25 15.73 7.63 -12.62
CA SER A 25 14.45 8.30 -12.39
C SER A 25 13.81 8.79 -13.69
N SER A 26 14.61 9.28 -14.65
CA SER A 26 14.08 9.67 -15.97
C SER A 26 13.62 8.45 -16.77
N ALA A 27 14.35 7.33 -16.69
CA ALA A 27 13.96 6.07 -17.31
C ALA A 27 12.61 5.54 -16.78
N LEU A 28 12.45 5.52 -15.44
CA LEU A 28 11.19 5.12 -14.81
C LEU A 28 10.03 6.05 -15.22
N LYS A 29 10.27 7.37 -15.26
CA LYS A 29 9.25 8.34 -15.71
C LYS A 29 8.83 8.10 -17.16
N LYS A 30 9.79 7.87 -18.07
CA LYS A 30 9.52 7.56 -19.48
C LYS A 30 8.71 6.28 -19.66
N LEU A 31 8.95 5.27 -18.82
CA LEU A 31 8.19 4.02 -18.81
C LEU A 31 6.87 4.09 -18.02
N ALA A 32 6.57 5.23 -17.37
CA ALA A 32 5.49 5.36 -16.40
C ALA A 32 5.55 4.32 -15.26
N TRP A 33 6.74 3.88 -14.89
CA TRP A 33 6.95 2.91 -13.81
C TRP A 33 7.01 3.60 -12.45
N LYS A 34 6.19 3.14 -11.52
CA LYS A 34 6.28 3.55 -10.10
C LYS A 34 7.45 2.81 -9.41
N ASP A 35 8.01 3.46 -8.40
CA ASP A 35 8.96 2.85 -7.47
C ASP A 35 8.34 1.61 -6.80
N LEU A 36 9.16 0.59 -6.53
CA LEU A 36 8.67 -0.67 -5.96
C LEU A 36 8.08 -0.47 -4.57
N LYS A 37 8.61 0.48 -3.78
CA LYS A 37 8.05 0.81 -2.47
C LYS A 37 6.60 1.31 -2.62
N THR A 38 6.40 2.28 -3.50
CA THR A 38 5.08 2.85 -3.82
C THR A 38 4.14 1.79 -4.36
N ARG A 39 4.60 0.97 -5.31
CA ARG A 39 3.80 -0.13 -5.88
C ARG A 39 3.34 -1.12 -4.82
N ARG A 40 4.17 -1.45 -3.83
CA ARG A 40 3.79 -2.34 -2.72
C ARG A 40 2.73 -1.70 -1.83
N ILE A 41 2.87 -0.42 -1.49
CA ILE A 41 1.88 0.31 -0.69
C ILE A 41 0.51 0.29 -1.40
N VAL A 42 0.48 0.69 -2.68
CA VAL A 42 -0.75 0.67 -3.50
C VAL A 42 -1.41 -0.70 -3.49
N ASN A 43 -0.63 -1.76 -3.73
CA ASN A 43 -1.17 -3.12 -3.76
C ASN A 43 -1.73 -3.57 -2.41
N ARG A 44 -1.07 -3.23 -1.30
CA ARG A 44 -1.55 -3.54 0.05
C ARG A 44 -2.86 -2.81 0.36
N LEU A 45 -2.96 -1.53 -0.01
CA LEU A 45 -4.15 -0.73 0.19
C LEU A 45 -5.34 -1.22 -0.64
N ILE A 46 -5.11 -1.59 -1.91
CA ILE A 46 -6.14 -2.21 -2.76
C ILE A 46 -6.58 -3.55 -2.17
N LEU A 47 -5.66 -4.35 -1.64
CA LEU A 47 -6.00 -5.62 -0.99
C LEU A 47 -6.93 -5.39 0.20
N ILE A 48 -6.58 -4.47 1.11
CA ILE A 48 -7.42 -4.15 2.28
C ILE A 48 -8.79 -3.64 1.85
N TYR A 49 -8.86 -2.74 0.85
CA TYR A 49 -10.14 -2.27 0.31
C TYR A 49 -11.01 -3.43 -0.16
N LYS A 50 -10.44 -4.36 -0.92
CA LYS A 50 -11.19 -5.52 -1.41
C LYS A 50 -11.67 -6.41 -0.26
N CYS A 51 -10.83 -6.65 0.74
CA CYS A 51 -11.19 -7.49 1.89
C CYS A 51 -12.30 -6.84 2.72
N LYS A 52 -12.21 -5.53 2.99
CA LYS A 52 -13.25 -4.77 3.71
C LYS A 52 -14.61 -4.81 3.00
N ASN A 53 -14.61 -4.80 1.66
CA ASN A 53 -15.83 -4.78 0.85
C ASN A 53 -16.27 -6.16 0.35
N ASN A 54 -15.72 -7.26 0.90
CA ASN A 54 -16.02 -8.64 0.48
C ASN A 54 -15.83 -8.89 -1.03
N LEU A 55 -14.89 -8.17 -1.66
CA LEU A 55 -14.52 -8.30 -3.08
C LEU A 55 -13.34 -9.27 -3.29
N PHE A 56 -12.94 -9.99 -2.26
CA PHE A 56 -11.85 -10.97 -2.30
C PHE A 56 -12.32 -12.26 -1.65
N SER A 57 -11.98 -13.39 -2.26
CA SER A 57 -12.46 -14.72 -1.84
C SER A 57 -11.87 -15.19 -0.51
N TYR A 58 -10.75 -14.60 -0.09
CA TYR A 58 -10.12 -14.90 1.19
C TYR A 58 -10.37 -13.77 2.19
N ASN A 59 -10.95 -14.12 3.33
CA ASN A 59 -11.20 -13.16 4.40
C ASN A 59 -9.98 -13.08 5.31
N PHE A 60 -9.28 -11.95 5.27
CA PHE A 60 -8.39 -11.59 6.36
C PHE A 60 -9.26 -11.09 7.51
N GLU A 61 -8.96 -11.55 8.73
CA GLU A 61 -9.62 -11.05 9.93
C GLU A 61 -9.17 -9.61 10.19
N ILE A 62 -9.92 -8.65 9.66
CA ILE A 62 -9.70 -7.22 9.90
C ILE A 62 -10.47 -6.85 11.16
N THR A 63 -9.75 -6.60 12.24
CA THR A 63 -10.31 -6.09 13.49
C THR A 63 -10.04 -4.59 13.61
N TYR A 64 -11.01 -3.84 14.08
CA TYR A 64 -10.90 -2.41 14.34
C TYR A 64 -10.71 -2.14 15.83
N HIS A 65 -10.20 -0.95 16.16
CA HIS A 65 -10.05 -0.54 17.56
C HIS A 65 -11.41 -0.46 18.28
N GLN A 66 -12.47 -0.07 17.59
CA GLN A 66 -13.84 -0.02 18.14
C GLN A 66 -14.38 -1.39 18.59
N ASP A 67 -13.90 -2.49 17.99
CA ASP A 67 -14.39 -3.84 18.32
C ASP A 67 -13.90 -4.31 19.71
N MET A 68 -12.94 -3.59 20.30
CA MET A 68 -12.25 -3.96 21.54
C MET A 68 -12.48 -2.97 22.67
N HIS A 69 -12.84 -1.73 22.33
CA HIS A 69 -13.02 -0.63 23.27
C HIS A 69 -14.38 0.02 23.06
N ALA A 70 -15.20 0.05 24.10
CA ALA A 70 -16.54 0.65 24.05
C ALA A 70 -16.53 2.19 23.93
N TYR A 71 -15.41 2.84 24.26
CA TYR A 71 -15.29 4.29 24.23
C TYR A 71 -14.81 4.83 22.87
N ASN A 72 -15.37 5.95 22.43
CA ASN A 72 -14.99 6.61 21.18
C ASN A 72 -13.58 7.21 21.29
N THR A 73 -12.60 6.58 20.64
CA THR A 73 -11.26 7.14 20.44
C THR A 73 -11.13 7.77 19.05
N ARG A 74 -10.20 8.73 18.90
CA ARG A 74 -9.88 9.32 17.59
C ARG A 74 -9.38 8.28 16.57
N SER A 75 -8.86 7.14 17.05
CA SER A 75 -8.36 6.02 16.24
C SER A 75 -9.33 4.84 16.17
N LYS A 76 -10.61 5.01 16.51
CA LYS A 76 -11.59 3.91 16.54
C LYS A 76 -11.73 3.16 15.20
N CYS A 77 -11.62 3.90 14.09
CA CYS A 77 -11.72 3.38 12.72
C CYS A 77 -10.39 2.80 12.20
N ASN A 78 -9.34 2.76 13.03
CA ASN A 78 -8.06 2.20 12.64
C ASN A 78 -8.11 0.68 12.71
N ILE A 79 -7.54 0.04 11.68
CA ILE A 79 -7.33 -1.40 11.66
C ILE A 79 -6.26 -1.73 12.70
N ARG A 80 -6.59 -2.68 13.58
CA ARG A 80 -5.68 -3.16 14.61
C ARG A 80 -4.57 -3.99 13.99
N LYS A 81 -3.38 -3.89 14.57
CA LYS A 81 -2.24 -4.75 14.24
C LYS A 81 -2.27 -6.01 15.10
N SER A 82 -1.69 -7.08 14.58
CA SER A 82 -1.47 -8.30 15.36
C SER A 82 -0.66 -7.96 16.63
N ALA A 83 -1.12 -8.48 17.77
CA ALA A 83 -0.43 -8.38 19.05
C ALA A 83 0.62 -9.51 19.21
N ALA A 84 1.25 -9.91 18.10
CA ALA A 84 2.21 -11.01 18.11
C ALA A 84 3.37 -10.73 19.07
N ARG A 85 3.81 -11.75 19.81
CA ARG A 85 4.94 -11.62 20.75
C ARG A 85 6.29 -11.45 20.04
N HIS A 86 6.40 -11.99 18.83
CA HIS A 86 7.64 -12.03 18.07
C HIS A 86 7.60 -11.12 16.84
N LYS A 87 8.76 -10.60 16.45
CA LYS A 87 8.94 -9.71 15.28
C LYS A 87 8.37 -10.29 13.99
N TRP A 88 8.54 -11.59 13.75
CA TRP A 88 8.02 -12.24 12.54
C TRP A 88 6.48 -12.17 12.46
N GLY A 89 5.78 -12.23 13.59
CA GLY A 89 4.33 -12.08 13.64
C GLY A 89 3.88 -10.64 13.39
N HIS A 90 4.79 -9.67 13.54
CA HIS A 90 4.57 -8.30 13.10
C HIS A 90 4.84 -8.10 11.61
N TRP A 91 5.69 -8.93 10.99
CA TRP A 91 6.10 -8.83 9.58
C TRP A 91 5.12 -9.51 8.62
N THR A 92 3.83 -9.41 8.91
CA THR A 92 2.76 -9.94 8.05
C THR A 92 2.26 -8.88 7.09
N THR A 93 1.78 -9.30 5.91
CA THR A 93 1.17 -8.40 4.92
C THR A 93 0.04 -7.58 5.55
N VAL A 94 -0.78 -8.20 6.41
CA VAL A 94 -1.88 -7.54 7.11
C VAL A 94 -1.36 -6.38 7.95
N ASN A 95 -0.33 -6.58 8.77
CA ASN A 95 0.19 -5.49 9.62
C ASN A 95 0.80 -4.34 8.83
N PHE A 96 1.55 -4.63 7.77
CA PHE A 96 2.06 -3.58 6.88
C PHE A 96 0.91 -2.82 6.21
N ALA A 97 -0.10 -3.55 5.73
CA ALA A 97 -1.26 -2.94 5.10
C ALA A 97 -2.12 -2.15 6.09
N SER A 98 -2.23 -2.58 7.35
CA SER A 98 -2.92 -1.85 8.42
C SER A 98 -2.22 -0.53 8.72
N ASN A 99 -0.89 -0.49 8.75
CA ASN A 99 -0.16 0.78 8.90
C ASN A 99 -0.49 1.72 7.74
N ASP A 100 -0.29 1.28 6.50
CA ASP A 100 -0.57 2.12 5.32
C ASP A 100 -2.03 2.58 5.30
N TRP A 101 -2.97 1.69 5.64
CA TRP A 101 -4.40 2.00 5.62
C TRP A 101 -4.78 3.05 6.67
N ASN A 102 -4.19 2.97 7.86
CA ASN A 102 -4.46 3.90 8.94
C ASN A 102 -3.86 5.29 8.69
N GLU A 103 -2.87 5.40 7.80
CA GLU A 103 -2.30 6.67 7.33
C GLU A 103 -3.17 7.34 6.26
N LEU A 104 -4.13 6.63 5.64
CA LEU A 104 -5.01 7.22 4.63
C LEU A 104 -6.02 8.20 5.24
N PRO A 105 -6.27 9.34 4.55
CA PRO A 105 -7.40 10.22 4.84
C PRO A 105 -8.73 9.45 4.84
N GLN A 106 -9.66 9.90 5.68
CA GLN A 106 -10.98 9.28 5.80
C GLN A 106 -11.74 9.28 4.47
N GLU A 107 -11.64 10.36 3.70
CA GLU A 107 -12.25 10.54 2.37
C GLU A 107 -11.87 9.40 1.41
N ILE A 108 -10.60 8.99 1.41
CA ILE A 108 -10.11 7.90 0.55
C ILE A 108 -10.64 6.55 1.07
N ARG A 109 -10.65 6.34 2.39
CA ARG A 109 -11.10 5.09 3.02
C ARG A 109 -12.60 4.83 2.86
N GLU A 110 -13.38 5.88 2.61
CA GLU A 110 -14.83 5.86 2.43
C GLU A 110 -15.27 5.90 0.96
N ALA A 111 -14.32 5.71 0.03
CA ALA A 111 -14.63 5.61 -1.40
C ALA A 111 -15.68 4.54 -1.70
N LYS A 112 -16.71 4.92 -2.47
CA LYS A 112 -17.92 4.12 -2.74
C LYS A 112 -17.64 2.83 -3.51
N ASP A 113 -16.71 2.88 -4.45
CA ASP A 113 -16.33 1.73 -5.27
C ASP A 113 -14.80 1.62 -5.42
N LEU A 114 -14.36 0.47 -5.91
CA LEU A 114 -12.94 0.17 -6.09
C LEU A 114 -12.27 1.11 -7.10
N GLN A 115 -13.02 1.59 -8.09
CA GLN A 115 -12.46 2.44 -9.14
C GLN A 115 -12.17 3.85 -8.61
N THR A 116 -13.14 4.45 -7.93
CA THR A 116 -13.02 5.73 -7.21
C THR A 116 -11.90 5.65 -6.18
N PHE A 117 -11.82 4.54 -5.43
CA PHE A 117 -10.73 4.30 -4.50
C PHE A 117 -9.35 4.36 -5.16
N LYS A 118 -9.16 3.68 -6.30
CA LYS A 118 -7.89 3.70 -7.04
C LYS A 118 -7.53 5.09 -7.56
N VAL A 119 -8.52 5.86 -8.01
CA VAL A 119 -8.32 7.23 -8.49
C VAL A 119 -7.82 8.11 -7.33
N TYR A 120 -8.56 8.15 -6.22
CA TYR A 120 -8.16 8.93 -5.04
C TYR A 120 -6.81 8.49 -4.48
N LEU A 121 -6.55 7.18 -4.46
CA LEU A 121 -5.30 6.64 -3.99
C LEU A 121 -4.10 7.08 -4.85
N ASN A 122 -4.25 7.06 -6.18
CA ASN A 122 -3.18 7.53 -7.06
C ASN A 122 -2.94 9.04 -6.88
N SER A 123 -4.00 9.84 -6.77
CA SER A 123 -3.86 11.28 -6.51
C SER A 123 -3.13 11.58 -5.20
N PHE A 124 -3.38 10.81 -4.13
CA PHE A 124 -2.72 10.96 -2.82
C PHE A 124 -1.25 10.50 -2.80
N ILE A 125 -0.91 9.51 -3.62
CA ILE A 125 0.45 8.94 -3.66
C ILE A 125 1.36 9.71 -4.63
N ASP A 126 0.77 10.33 -5.64
CA ASP A 126 1.51 11.10 -6.64
C ASP A 126 1.76 12.57 -6.20
N THR A 127 1.12 13.03 -5.11
CA THR A 127 1.45 14.26 -4.34
C THR A 127 2.63 14.05 -3.40
#